data_AF-A0A318SZB8-F1
#
_entry.id   AF-A0A318SZB8-F1
#
_cell.length_a   1.000
_cell.length_b   1.000
_cell.length_c   1.000
_cell.angle_alpha   90.00
_cell.angle_beta   90.00
_cell.angle_gamma   90.00
#
_symmetry.space_group_name_H-M   'P 1'
#
loop_
_entity.id
_entity.type
_entity.pdbx_description
1 polymer ?
#
loop_
_entity_poly.entity_id
_entity_poly.type
_entity_poly.pdbx_seq_one_letter_code
_entity_poly.pdbx_strand_id
1 'polypeptide(L)' 'MIYNGCIQMEQDAYNDLKDVWPGVSAKTQNYCDEVARVSDSSYGILKGCIDMETDAATSTPEFKF' A
#
# COMPACT_ATOMS: atom_id res chain seq x y z
N MET A 1 16.79 -0.18 -19.73
CA MET A 1 15.41 0.08 -20.20
C MET A 1 14.34 -0.30 -19.18
N ILE A 2 14.46 -1.39 -18.41
CA ILE A 2 13.49 -1.74 -17.35
C ILE A 2 13.70 -0.96 -16.04
N TYR A 3 14.95 -0.60 -15.69
CA TYR A 3 15.25 0.13 -14.44
C TYR A 3 14.48 1.45 -14.33
N ASN A 4 14.38 2.22 -15.42
CA ASN A 4 13.57 3.43 -15.46
C ASN A 4 12.09 3.14 -15.25
N GLY A 5 11.59 1.99 -15.72
CA GLY A 5 10.23 1.55 -15.47
C GLY A 5 9.99 1.19 -14.00
N CYS A 6 10.93 0.49 -13.35
CA CYS A 6 10.83 0.18 -11.92
C CYS A 6 10.81 1.45 -11.07
N ILE A 7 11.70 2.40 -11.34
CA ILE A 7 11.71 3.69 -10.64
C ILE A 7 10.42 4.47 -10.89
N GLN A 8 9.92 4.48 -12.13
CA GLN A 8 8.70 5.19 -12.46
C GLN A 8 7.47 4.57 -11.77
N MET A 9 7.37 3.24 -11.72
CA MET A 9 6.31 2.54 -10.98
C MET A 9 6.36 2.85 -9.48
N GLU A 10 7.53 2.82 -8.86
CA GLU A 10 7.69 3.16 -7.45
C GLU A 10 7.39 4.64 -7.17
N GLN A 11 7.76 5.53 -8.11
CA GLN A 11 7.48 6.96 -8.00
C GLN A 11 5.99 7.26 -8.12
N ASP A 12 5.28 6.59 -9.03
CA ASP A 12 3.83 6.73 -9.18
C ASP A 12 3.12 6.20 -7.93
N ALA A 13 3.51 5.04 -7.42
CA ALA A 13 2.95 4.48 -6.18
C ALA A 13 3.20 5.40 -4.97
N TYR A 14 4.38 6.02 -4.87
CA TYR A 14 4.67 7.02 -3.84
C TYR A 14 3.76 8.25 -3.97
N ASN A 15 3.59 8.78 -5.19
CA ASN A 15 2.77 9.97 -5.42
C ASN A 15 1.31 9.71 -5.04
N ASP A 16 0.76 8.56 -5.42
CA ASP A 16 -0.59 8.14 -5.04
C ASP A 16 -0.73 8.02 -3.51
N LEU A 17 0.24 7.35 -2.87
CA LEU A 17 0.24 7.15 -1.42
C LEU A 17 0.34 8.47 -0.67
N LYS A 18 1.17 9.40 -1.13
CA LYS A 18 1.41 10.69 -0.46
C LYS A 18 0.11 11.46 -0.23
N ASP A 19 -0.82 11.43 -1.18
CA ASP A 19 -2.07 12.17 -1.09
C ASP A 19 -3.06 11.53 -0.11
N VAL A 20 -3.09 10.20 -0.02
CA VAL A 20 -4.02 9.46 0.87
C VAL A 20 -3.44 9.18 2.26
N TRP A 21 -2.11 9.15 2.40
CA TRP A 21 -1.40 8.77 3.63
C TRP A 21 -1.91 9.48 4.89
N PRO A 22 -2.19 10.80 4.90
CA PRO A 22 -2.71 11.48 6.08
C PRO A 22 -4.06 10.96 6.56
N GLY A 23 -4.86 10.35 5.68
CA GLY A 23 -6.16 9.77 5.99
C GLY A 23 -6.11 8.32 6.46
N VAL A 24 -4.97 7.63 6.29
CA VAL A 24 -4.80 6.23 6.71
C VAL A 24 -4.58 6.16 8.22
N SER A 25 -5.25 5.22 8.89
CA SER A 25 -5.08 5.05 10.34
C SER A 25 -3.64 4.68 10.71
N ALA A 26 -3.14 5.13 11.87
CA ALA A 26 -1.78 4.81 12.32
C ALA A 26 -1.53 3.29 12.42
N LYS A 27 -2.57 2.51 12.76
CA LYS A 27 -2.48 1.04 12.78
C LYS A 27 -2.23 0.46 11.39
N THR A 28 -3.01 0.90 10.40
CA THR A 28 -2.87 0.46 9.01
C THR A 28 -1.54 0.93 8.41
N GLN A 29 -1.12 2.16 8.69
CA GLN A 29 0.20 2.67 8.26
C GLN A 29 1.33 1.76 8.75
N ASN A 30 1.37 1.45 10.05
CA ASN A 30 2.42 0.61 10.63
C ASN A 30 2.41 -0.82 10.07
N TYR A 31 1.22 -1.43 9.99
CA TYR A 31 1.07 -2.79 9.46
C TYR A 31 1.52 -2.88 8.00
N CYS A 32 1.06 -1.95 7.15
CA CYS A 32 1.43 -1.98 5.74
C CYS A 32 2.90 -1.57 5.50
N ASP A 33 3.50 -0.74 6.35
CA ASP A 33 4.95 -0.46 6.33
C ASP A 33 5.76 -1.73 6.65
N GLU A 34 5.34 -2.52 7.64
CA GLU A 34 5.97 -3.82 7.94
C GLU A 34 5.87 -4.79 6.76
N VAL A 35 4.70 -4.88 6.12
CA VAL A 35 4.47 -5.72 4.93
C VAL A 35 5.36 -5.29 3.77
N ALA A 36 5.45 -3.99 3.50
CA ALA A 36 6.28 -3.45 2.42
C ALA A 36 7.78 -3.73 2.63
N ARG A 37 8.25 -3.76 3.87
CA ARG A 37 9.66 -4.02 4.22
C ARG A 37 10.11 -5.46 4.01
N VAL A 38 9.19 -6.43 3.90
CA VAL A 38 9.55 -7.86 3.70
C VAL A 38 10.39 -8.08 2.44
N SER A 39 10.27 -7.19 1.45
CA SER A 39 11.01 -7.27 0.18
C SER A 39 11.78 -5.98 -0.12
N ASP A 40 12.58 -5.53 0.85
CA ASP A 40 13.50 -4.39 0.72
C ASP A 40 12.82 -3.01 0.57
N SER A 41 11.58 -2.90 1.05
CA SER A 41 10.73 -1.69 0.98
C SER A 41 10.30 -1.31 -0.44
N SER A 42 9.02 -1.52 -0.77
CA SER A 42 8.39 -1.13 -2.04
C SER A 42 7.12 -0.32 -1.78
N TYR A 43 7.03 0.86 -2.38
CA TYR A 43 5.81 1.68 -2.39
C TYR A 43 4.68 0.99 -3.15
N GLY A 44 5.01 0.17 -4.16
CA GLY A 44 4.02 -0.66 -4.85
C GLY A 44 3.32 -1.64 -3.89
N ILE A 45 4.09 -2.30 -3.02
CA ILE A 45 3.54 -3.23 -2.01
C ILE A 45 2.80 -2.46 -0.92
N LEU A 46 3.36 -1.34 -0.44
CA LEU A 46 2.73 -0.49 0.55
C LEU A 46 1.36 0.00 0.08
N LYS A 47 1.29 0.47 -1.17
CA LYS A 47 0.05 0.91 -1.82
C LYS A 47 -0.96 -0.21 -1.91
N GLY A 48 -0.55 -1.38 -2.42
CA GLY A 48 -1.43 -2.54 -2.51
C GLY A 48 -2.00 -2.96 -1.15
N CYS A 49 -1.18 -2.93 -0.08
CA CYS A 49 -1.66 -3.21 1.27
C CYS A 49 -2.69 -2.19 1.75
N ILE A 50 -2.43 -0.89 1.56
CA ILE A 50 -3.38 0.16 1.97
C ILE A 50 -4.68 0.08 1.20
N ASP A 51 -4.63 -0.18 -0.11
CA ASP A 51 -5.82 -0.35 -0.94
C ASP A 51 -6.67 -1.54 -0.40
N MET A 52 -6.04 -2.69 -0.12
CA MET A 52 -6.73 -3.85 0.46
C MET A 52 -7.33 -3.60 1.85
N GLU A 53 -6.59 -2.94 2.75
CA GLU A 53 -7.08 -2.63 4.10
C GLU A 53 -8.19 -1.57 4.08
N THR A 54 -8.13 -0.61 3.16
CA THR A 54 -9.18 0.40 2.97
C THR A 54 -10.44 -0.24 2.38
N ASP A 55 -10.29 -1.12 1.40
CA ASP A 55 -11.40 -1.89 0.83
C ASP A 55 -12.02 -2.82 1.89
N ALA A 56 -11.22 -3.49 2.72
CA ALA A 56 -11.71 -4.32 3.83
C ALA A 56 -12.31 -3.50 4.99
N ALA A 57 -11.93 -2.23 5.15
CA ALA A 57 -12.58 -1.35 6.11
C ALA A 57 -13.96 -0.87 5.62
N THR A 58 -14.14 -0.75 4.31
CA THR A 58 -15.40 -0.30 3.69
C THR A 58 -16.33 -1.45 3.32
N SER A 59 -15.79 -2.63 3.07
CA SER A 59 -16.49 -3.88 2.85
C SER A 59 -16.27 -4.75 4.06
N THR A 60 -17.32 -5.06 4.83
CA THR A 60 -17.29 -6.13 5.83
C THR A 60 -17.85 -7.42 5.21
N PRO A 61 -17.12 -8.11 4.32
CA PRO A 61 -17.59 -9.41 3.86
C PRO A 61 -17.45 -10.39 5.02
N GLU A 62 -18.59 -10.94 5.44
CA GLU A 62 -18.60 -12.03 6.41
C GLU A 62 -17.79 -13.21 5.85
N PHE A 63 -16.93 -13.79 6.68
CA PHE A 63 -16.21 -15.02 6.34
C PHE A 63 -17.24 -16.11 6.01
N LYS A 64 -17.23 -16.62 4.77
CA LYS A 64 -18.13 -17.69 4.31
C LYS A 64 -17.42 -19.04 4.33
N PHE A 65 -18.11 -20.05 4.84
CA PHE A 65 -17.68 -21.45 4.92
C PHE A 65 -18.47 -22.34 3.95
#